data_AF-A0AAW3FIF0-F1
#
_entry.id   AF-A0AAW3FIF0-F1
#
_cell.length_a   1.000
_cell.length_b   1.000
_cell.length_c   1.000
_cell.angle_alpha   90.00
_cell.angle_beta   90.00
_cell.angle_gamma   90.00
#
_symmetry.space_group_name_H-M   'P 1'
#
loop_
_entity.id
_entity.type
_entity.pdbx_description
1 polymer ?
#
loop_
_entity_poly.entity_id
_entity_poly.type
_entity_poly.pdbx_seq_one_letter_code
_entity_poly.pdbx_strand_id
1 'polypeptide(L)'
;MNSKITPVCMAEEYWANSQLSVVRHFGEIDFNGHHYIIVNKEGISVLELSDPKSKHYAKDGMAIPAGEPCDLILADFQPYYRSLGRDAFLEVLKEKPSTDLKTLKRIYKEKIRK
;
A
#
# COMPACT_ATOMS: atom_id res chain seq x y z
N MET A 1 8.16 16.03 22.13
CA MET A 1 8.60 14.95 21.20
C MET A 1 7.63 14.95 20.05
N ASN A 2 8.07 15.28 18.83
CA ASN A 2 7.21 15.12 17.65
C ASN A 2 6.88 13.64 17.53
N SER A 3 5.61 13.27 17.70
CA SER A 3 5.12 11.96 17.28
C SER A 3 5.45 11.83 15.80
N LYS A 4 6.44 11.00 15.45
CA LYS A 4 6.77 10.74 14.04
C LYS A 4 5.49 10.25 13.36
N ILE A 5 4.97 11.02 12.42
CA ILE A 5 3.85 10.61 11.60
C ILE A 5 4.34 9.43 10.77
N THR A 6 3.76 8.25 10.99
CA THR A 6 4.07 7.07 10.18
C THR A 6 3.25 7.16 8.89
N PRO A 7 3.88 7.27 7.71
CA PRO A 7 3.14 7.28 6.45
C PRO A 7 2.46 5.92 6.27
N VAL A 8 1.14 5.92 6.10
CA VAL A 8 0.39 4.66 5.88
C VAL A 8 0.52 4.17 4.45
N CYS A 9 0.61 5.11 3.51
CA CYS A 9 0.74 4.86 2.09
C CYS A 9 1.56 5.96 1.45
N MET A 10 2.46 5.57 0.56
CA MET A 10 3.18 6.44 -0.35
C MET A 10 2.71 6.07 -1.74
N ALA A 11 2.04 6.99 -2.44
CA ALA A 11 1.66 6.75 -3.83
C ALA A 11 2.92 6.67 -4.71
N GLU A 12 2.81 6.01 -5.87
CA GLU A 12 3.94 5.73 -6.77
C GLU A 12 4.89 6.92 -6.95
N GLU A 13 4.34 8.09 -7.23
CA GLU A 13 5.07 9.33 -7.48
C GLU A 13 5.98 9.77 -6.32
N TYR A 14 5.68 9.35 -5.08
CA TYR A 14 6.45 9.72 -3.89
C TYR A 14 7.60 8.76 -3.57
N TRP A 15 7.50 7.48 -3.95
CA TRP A 15 8.51 6.48 -3.59
C TRP A 15 9.36 6.02 -4.80
N ALA A 16 8.77 5.97 -5.99
CA ALA A 16 9.35 5.41 -7.22
C ALA A 16 10.70 6.03 -7.62
N ASN A 17 10.89 7.33 -7.38
CA ASN A 17 12.10 8.08 -7.75
C ASN A 17 12.87 8.58 -6.51
N SER A 18 12.81 7.82 -5.41
CA SER A 18 13.50 8.12 -4.16
C SER A 18 14.43 6.98 -3.74
N GLN A 19 15.07 7.09 -2.57
CA GLN A 19 15.82 5.97 -1.97
C GLN A 19 14.95 4.73 -1.72
N LEU A 20 13.63 4.91 -1.58
CA LEU A 20 12.69 3.79 -1.43
C LEU A 20 12.50 2.97 -2.71
N SER A 21 12.97 3.46 -3.86
CA SER A 21 12.88 2.74 -5.14
C SER A 21 13.55 1.35 -5.13
N VAL A 22 14.46 1.10 -4.19
CA VAL A 22 15.06 -0.23 -3.96
C VAL A 22 14.01 -1.33 -3.75
N VAL A 23 12.83 -0.98 -3.23
CA VAL A 23 11.71 -1.90 -3.03
C VAL A 23 11.26 -2.58 -4.33
N ARG A 24 11.55 -2.01 -5.51
CA ARG A 24 11.25 -2.63 -6.83
C ARG A 24 11.91 -3.99 -7.03
N HIS A 25 13.04 -4.23 -6.36
CA HIS A 25 13.80 -5.47 -6.52
C HIS A 25 13.32 -6.59 -5.59
N PHE A 26 12.65 -6.23 -4.48
CA PHE A 26 12.27 -7.18 -3.43
C PHE A 26 10.76 -7.28 -3.22
N GLY A 27 10.01 -6.27 -3.68
CA GLY A 27 8.56 -6.14 -3.51
C GLY A 27 8.11 -5.61 -2.14
N GLU A 28 9.00 -5.58 -1.16
CA GLU A 28 8.76 -5.17 0.21
C GLU A 28 10.02 -4.56 0.85
N ILE A 29 9.85 -3.78 1.92
CA ILE A 29 10.95 -3.10 2.62
C ILE A 29 10.58 -2.82 4.08
N ASP A 30 11.54 -3.04 4.98
CA ASP A 30 11.47 -2.50 6.35
C ASP A 30 12.08 -1.11 6.39
N PHE A 31 11.27 -0.10 6.68
CA PHE A 31 11.67 1.30 6.71
C PHE A 31 11.17 1.99 7.98
N ASN A 32 12.09 2.60 8.73
CA ASN A 32 11.80 3.28 10.01
C ASN A 32 11.04 2.39 11.02
N GLY A 33 11.35 1.09 11.07
CA GLY A 33 10.70 0.14 12.00
C GLY A 33 9.30 -0.29 11.58
N HIS A 34 8.93 -0.05 10.32
CA HIS A 34 7.65 -0.46 9.75
C HIS A 34 7.86 -1.24 8.45
N HIS A 35 7.05 -2.28 8.27
CA HIS A 35 7.08 -3.13 7.09
C HIS A 35 6.13 -2.60 6.01
N TYR A 36 6.67 -2.33 4.83
CA TYR A 36 5.93 -1.84 3.67
C TYR A 36 6.00 -2.81 2.50
N ILE A 37 4.91 -2.88 1.74
CA ILE A 37 4.78 -3.74 0.56
C ILE A 37 4.29 -2.92 -0.64
N ILE A 38 4.73 -3.29 -1.84
CA ILE A 38 4.17 -2.75 -3.08
C ILE A 38 2.84 -3.45 -3.36
N VAL A 39 1.79 -2.66 -3.63
CA VAL A 39 0.51 -3.16 -4.11
C VAL A 39 0.09 -2.49 -5.42
N ASN A 40 -0.67 -3.21 -6.23
CA ASN A 40 -1.38 -2.63 -7.38
C ASN A 40 -2.61 -1.83 -6.92
N LYS A 41 -3.33 -1.20 -7.86
CA LYS A 41 -4.58 -0.44 -7.60
C LYS A 41 -5.69 -1.23 -6.89
N GLU A 42 -5.64 -2.56 -6.92
CA GLU A 42 -6.62 -3.45 -6.29
C GLU A 42 -6.17 -3.91 -4.88
N GLY A 43 -5.00 -3.48 -4.42
CA GLY A 43 -4.45 -3.89 -3.13
C GLY A 43 -3.88 -5.31 -3.14
N ILE A 44 -3.56 -5.86 -4.32
CA ILE A 44 -2.83 -7.13 -4.44
C ILE A 44 -1.33 -6.82 -4.40
N SER A 45 -0.59 -7.51 -3.53
CA SER A 45 0.85 -7.29 -3.42
C SER A 45 1.59 -7.80 -4.65
N VAL A 46 2.74 -7.19 -4.95
CA VAL A 46 3.59 -7.66 -6.06
C VAL A 46 4.06 -9.11 -5.85
N LEU A 47 4.23 -9.55 -4.60
CA LEU A 47 4.55 -10.94 -4.27
C LEU A 47 3.38 -11.88 -4.59
N GLU A 48 2.14 -11.52 -4.21
CA GLU A 48 0.94 -12.27 -4.60
C GLU A 48 0.75 -12.33 -6.12
N LEU A 49 1.11 -11.26 -6.84
CA LEU A 49 1.05 -11.21 -8.31
C LEU A 49 2.16 -12.05 -8.97
N SER A 50 3.26 -12.31 -8.25
CA SER A 50 4.43 -13.01 -8.77
C SER A 50 4.49 -14.50 -8.38
N ASP A 51 3.68 -14.94 -7.42
CA ASP A 51 3.64 -16.33 -6.96
C ASP A 51 2.76 -17.20 -7.89
N PRO A 52 3.31 -18.22 -8.61
CA PRO A 52 2.53 -19.12 -9.47
C PRO A 52 1.42 -19.90 -8.76
N LYS A 53 1.46 -20.00 -7.42
CA LYS A 53 0.42 -20.66 -6.61
C LYS A 53 -0.68 -19.71 -6.16
N SER A 54 -0.48 -18.40 -6.30
CA SER A 54 -1.46 -17.38 -5.95
C SER A 54 -2.59 -17.35 -6.97
N LYS A 55 -3.83 -17.17 -6.49
CA LYS A 55 -4.99 -16.93 -7.37
C LYS A 55 -4.88 -15.63 -8.17
N HIS A 56 -3.98 -14.73 -7.75
CA HIS A 56 -3.72 -13.44 -8.39
C HIS A 56 -2.49 -13.48 -9.31
N TYR A 57 -1.89 -14.66 -9.53
CA TYR A 57 -0.69 -14.77 -10.35
C TYR A 57 -0.84 -14.12 -11.74
N ALA A 58 0.03 -13.17 -12.04
CA ALA A 58 0.10 -12.50 -13.33
C ALA A 58 0.77 -13.41 -14.37
N LYS A 59 -0.04 -14.05 -15.21
CA LYS A 59 0.42 -15.04 -16.21
C LYS A 59 1.24 -14.42 -17.34
N ASP A 60 1.06 -13.13 -17.60
CA ASP A 60 1.68 -12.42 -18.73
C ASP A 60 3.11 -11.92 -18.42
N GLY A 61 3.71 -12.37 -17.30
CA GLY A 61 5.10 -12.10 -16.93
C GLY A 61 5.37 -10.72 -16.33
N MET A 62 4.38 -9.81 -16.34
CA MET A 62 4.42 -8.51 -15.69
C MET A 62 3.45 -8.49 -14.51
N ALA A 63 3.95 -8.44 -13.28
CA ALA A 63 3.12 -8.42 -12.07
C ALA A 63 2.19 -7.19 -12.01
N ILE A 64 2.74 -6.01 -12.28
CA ILE A 64 1.99 -4.75 -12.39
C ILE A 64 2.33 -4.14 -13.76
N PRO A 65 1.36 -3.99 -14.68
CA PRO A 65 1.59 -3.40 -15.99
C PRO A 65 2.08 -1.94 -15.91
N ALA A 66 2.86 -1.53 -16.92
CA ALA A 66 3.29 -0.14 -17.03
C ALA A 66 2.08 0.81 -17.16
N GLY A 67 2.11 1.91 -16.41
CA GLY A 67 1.03 2.91 -16.38
C GLY A 67 -0.07 2.61 -15.36
N GLU A 68 -0.11 1.43 -14.76
CA GLU A 68 -0.95 1.15 -13.60
C GLU A 68 -0.26 1.65 -12.33
N PRO A 69 -0.97 2.35 -11.42
CA PRO A 69 -0.36 2.86 -10.22
C PRO A 69 0.10 1.73 -9.30
N CYS A 70 1.29 1.89 -8.72
CA CYS A 70 1.83 1.01 -7.69
C CYS A 70 2.17 1.77 -6.40
N ASP A 71 1.40 1.53 -5.35
CA ASP A 71 1.55 2.25 -4.09
C ASP A 71 2.36 1.42 -3.09
N LEU A 72 3.21 2.07 -2.30
CA LEU A 72 3.96 1.45 -1.20
C LEU A 72 3.19 1.68 0.11
N ILE A 73 2.62 0.61 0.67
CA ILE A 73 1.71 0.69 1.82
C ILE A 73 2.26 -0.05 3.03
N LEU A 74 1.89 0.38 4.23
CA LEU A 74 2.07 -0.44 5.43
C LEU A 74 1.33 -1.77 5.24
N ALA A 75 2.03 -2.90 5.39
CA ALA A 75 1.47 -4.23 5.11
C ALA A 75 0.17 -4.50 5.88
N ASP A 76 0.13 -4.09 7.14
CA ASP A 76 -1.02 -4.16 8.05
C ASP A 76 -2.28 -3.42 7.55
N PHE A 77 -2.14 -2.53 6.56
CA PHE A 77 -3.22 -1.76 5.96
C PHE A 77 -3.72 -2.33 4.63
N GLN A 78 -3.04 -3.34 4.07
CA GLN A 78 -3.42 -3.99 2.82
C GLN A 78 -4.89 -4.45 2.79
N PRO A 79 -5.44 -5.09 3.85
CA PRO A 79 -6.84 -5.53 3.82
C PRO A 79 -7.83 -4.37 3.67
N TYR A 80 -7.53 -3.20 4.24
CA TYR A 80 -8.38 -2.02 4.12
C TYR A 80 -8.27 -1.40 2.72
N TYR A 81 -7.06 -1.30 2.17
CA TYR A 81 -6.82 -0.85 0.81
C TYR A 81 -7.60 -1.72 -0.18
N ARG A 82 -7.46 -3.05 -0.08
CA ARG A 82 -8.16 -4.03 -0.93
C ARG A 82 -9.68 -3.93 -0.83
N SER A 83 -10.21 -3.67 0.37
CA SER A 83 -11.66 -3.62 0.59
C SER A 83 -12.30 -2.30 0.13
N LEU A 84 -11.59 -1.17 0.28
CA LEU A 84 -12.11 0.16 -0.09
C LEU A 84 -11.81 0.56 -1.53
N GLY A 85 -10.74 0.01 -2.11
CA GLY A 85 -10.14 0.52 -3.33
C GLY A 85 -9.21 1.71 -3.07
N ARG A 86 -8.30 1.92 -4.03
CA ARG A 86 -7.24 2.94 -3.96
C ARG A 86 -7.75 4.34 -3.62
N ASP A 87 -8.71 4.84 -4.38
CA ASP A 87 -9.10 6.26 -4.28
C ASP A 87 -9.76 6.60 -2.94
N ALA A 88 -10.70 5.76 -2.49
CA ALA A 88 -11.36 5.93 -1.19
C ALA A 88 -10.38 5.76 -0.02
N PHE A 89 -9.39 4.88 -0.16
CA PHE A 89 -8.33 4.72 0.83
C PHE A 89 -7.46 5.98 0.91
N LEU A 90 -6.98 6.50 -0.23
CA LEU A 90 -6.15 7.70 -0.29
C LEU A 90 -6.89 8.96 0.16
N GLU A 91 -8.20 9.07 -0.14
CA GLU A 91 -9.04 10.18 0.30
C GLU A 91 -9.04 10.31 1.84
N VAL A 92 -9.18 9.19 2.56
CA VAL A 92 -9.14 9.19 4.04
C VAL A 92 -7.79 9.71 4.55
N LEU A 93 -6.68 9.33 3.93
CA LEU A 93 -5.36 9.81 4.33
C LEU A 93 -5.18 11.30 4.06
N LYS A 94 -5.71 11.81 2.93
CA LYS A 94 -5.68 13.23 2.58
C LYS A 94 -6.50 14.07 3.54
N GLU A 95 -7.68 13.61 3.94
CA GLU A 95 -8.52 14.30 4.91
C GLU A 95 -7.94 14.31 6.33
N LYS A 96 -7.14 13.28 6.67
CA LYS A 96 -6.74 12.98 8.06
C LYS A 96 -5.25 12.63 8.20
N PRO A 97 -4.32 13.46 7.69
CA PRO A 97 -2.91 13.12 7.48
C PRO A 97 -2.10 12.82 8.75
N SER A 98 -2.55 13.32 9.90
CA SER A 98 -1.84 13.17 11.19
C SER A 98 -2.52 12.19 12.15
N THR A 99 -3.44 11.37 11.64
CA THR A 99 -4.20 10.42 12.48
C THR A 99 -3.34 9.21 12.82
N ASP A 100 -3.39 8.79 14.08
CA ASP A 100 -2.67 7.61 14.52
C ASP A 100 -3.20 6.32 13.86
N LEU A 101 -2.36 5.29 13.78
CA LEU A 101 -2.68 4.04 13.08
C LEU A 101 -3.92 3.34 13.65
N LYS A 102 -4.16 3.40 14.97
CA LYS A 102 -5.30 2.75 15.63
C LYS A 102 -6.59 3.45 15.23
N THR A 103 -6.61 4.77 15.24
CA THR A 103 -7.76 5.56 14.81
C THR A 103 -8.02 5.40 13.31
N LEU A 104 -6.98 5.39 12.46
CA LEU A 104 -7.14 5.13 11.02
C LEU A 104 -7.75 3.74 10.74
N LYS A 105 -7.26 2.69 11.40
CA LYS A 105 -7.84 1.34 11.29
C LYS A 105 -9.33 1.32 11.66
N ARG A 106 -9.75 2.11 12.66
CA ARG A 106 -11.18 2.25 13.03
C ARG A 106 -11.99 2.93 11.93
N ILE A 107 -11.51 4.05 11.40
CA ILE A 107 -12.18 4.79 10.31
C ILE A 107 -12.39 3.89 9.09
N TYR A 108 -11.35 3.14 8.69
CA TYR A 108 -11.47 2.23 7.56
C TYR A 108 -12.48 1.10 7.80
N LYS A 109 -12.49 0.51 9.00
CA LYS A 109 -13.51 -0.49 9.36
C LYS A 109 -14.93 0.06 9.29
N GLU A 110 -15.13 1.30 9.72
CA GLU A 110 -16.43 1.97 9.65
C GLU A 110 -16.85 2.25 8.20
N LYS A 111 -15.92 2.65 7.33
CA LYS A 111 -16.21 2.85 5.89
C LYS A 111 -16.55 1.55 5.16
N ILE A 112 -15.85 0.44 5.46
CA ILE A 112 -16.09 -0.87 4.82
C ILE A 112 -17.44 -1.49 5.19
N ARG A 113 -17.96 -1.16 6.38
CA ARG A 113 -19.23 -1.72 6.88
C ARG A 113 -20.49 -1.01 6.35
N LYS A 114 -20.32 0.16 5.75
CA LYS A 114 -21.42 0.95 5.16
C LYS A 114 -21.65 0.51 3.73
#